data_AF-A0A091T8F6-F1
#
_entry.id   AF-A0A091T8F6-F1
#
_cell.length_a   1.000
_cell.length_b   1.000
_cell.length_c   1.000
_cell.angle_alpha   90.00
_cell.angle_beta   90.00
_cell.angle_gamma   90.00
#
_symmetry.space_group_name_H-M   'P 1'
#
loop_
_entity.id
_entity.type
_entity.pdbx_description
1 polymer ?
#
loop_
_entity_poly.entity_id
_entity_poly.type
_entity_poly.pdbx_seq_one_letter_code
_entity_poly.pdbx_strand_id
1 'polypeptide(L)' 'FGGKTVTSGSLVLITLERREGSAAQLTVNSEKMVIGTMLVKDIVQALAQ' A
#
# COMPACT_ATOMS: atom_id res chain seq x y z
N PHE A 1 -0.59 6.03 -6.16
CA PHE A 1 0.70 5.87 -6.85
C PHE A 1 0.90 4.40 -7.22
N GLY A 2 1.63 4.13 -8.31
CA GLY A 2 1.91 2.76 -8.78
C GLY A 2 3.38 2.41 -8.62
N GLY A 3 3.68 1.12 -8.49
CA GLY A 3 5.04 0.60 -8.36
C GLY A 3 5.19 -0.79 -8.94
N LYS A 4 6.44 -1.26 -9.04
CA LYS A 4 6.78 -2.58 -9.54
C LYS A 4 7.83 -3.22 -8.64
N THR A 5 7.64 -4.48 -8.26
CA THR A 5 8.65 -5.24 -7.53
C THR A 5 9.89 -5.47 -8.39
N VAL A 6 11.09 -5.39 -7.80
CA VAL A 6 12.36 -5.51 -8.54
C VAL A 6 12.56 -6.93 -9.06
N THR A 7 12.45 -7.93 -8.20
CA THR A 7 12.75 -9.33 -8.56
C THR A 7 11.64 -9.97 -9.38
N SER A 8 10.38 -9.82 -8.97
CA SER A 8 9.26 -10.50 -9.66
C SER A 8 8.57 -9.68 -10.74
N GLY A 9 8.90 -8.40 -10.88
CA GLY A 9 8.22 -7.53 -11.84
C GLY A 9 6.74 -7.28 -11.54
N SER A 10 6.21 -7.77 -10.41
CA SER A 10 4.79 -7.65 -10.08
C SER A 10 4.37 -6.21 -9.86
N LEU A 11 3.23 -5.84 -10.43
CA LEU A 11 2.65 -4.51 -10.32
C LEU A 11 1.91 -4.33 -9.00
N VAL A 12 2.03 -3.14 -8.44
CA VAL A 12 1.31 -2.73 -7.23
C VAL A 12 0.70 -1.35 -7.47
N LEU A 13 -0.57 -1.19 -7.15
CA LEU A 13 -1.29 0.08 -7.16
C LEU A 13 -1.72 0.44 -5.74
N ILE A 14 -1.29 1.61 -5.29
CA ILE A 14 -1.55 2.10 -3.94
C ILE A 14 -2.38 3.38 -4.03
N THR A 15 -3.48 3.41 -3.29
CA THR A 15 -4.36 4.57 -3.15
C THR A 15 -4.42 4.95 -1.69
N LEU A 16 -4.17 6.22 -1.38
CA LEU A 16 -4.32 6.79 -0.04
C LEU A 16 -5.31 7.94 -0.11
N GLU A 17 -6.43 7.78 0.58
CA GLU A 17 -7.51 8.77 0.62
C GLU A 17 -7.65 9.30 2.04
N ARG A 18 -7.66 10.63 2.19
CA ARG A 18 -7.98 11.25 3.48
C ARG A 18 -9.49 11.15 3.70
N ARG A 19 -9.89 10.59 4.84
CA ARG A 19 -11.30 10.56 5.27
C ARG A 19 -11.55 11.69 6.26
N GLU A 20 -12.80 11.87 6.67
CA GLU A 20 -13.16 12.90 7.65
C GLU A 20 -12.36 12.74 8.95
N GLY A 21 -11.99 13.88 9.54
CA GLY A 21 -11.13 13.94 10.72
C GLY A 21 -9.66 13.58 10.45
N SER A 22 -9.09 12.76 11.34
CA SER A 22 -7.68 12.30 11.27
C SER A 22 -7.53 10.91 10.65
N ALA A 23 -8.59 10.37 10.03
CA ALA A 23 -8.56 9.04 9.41
C ALA A 23 -8.08 9.09 7.95
N ALA A 24 -7.42 8.02 7.52
CA ALA A 24 -7.07 7.80 6.13
C ALA A 24 -7.40 6.36 5.72
N GLN A 25 -7.79 6.16 4.46
CA GLN A 25 -7.99 4.85 3.86
C GLN A 25 -6.81 4.53 2.96
N LEU A 26 -6.12 3.44 3.27
CA LEU A 26 -5.10 2.86 2.42
C LEU A 26 -5.69 1.66 1.66
N THR A 27 -5.59 1.69 0.34
CA THR A 27 -5.92 0.55 -0.53
C THR A 27 -4.68 0.12 -1.28
N VAL A 28 -4.34 -1.17 -1.22
CA VAL A 28 -3.20 -1.76 -1.93
C VAL A 28 -3.72 -2.90 -2.82
N ASN A 29 -3.59 -2.73 -4.13
CA ASN A 29 -3.87 -3.76 -5.12
C ASN A 29 -2.55 -4.32 -5.63
N SER A 30 -2.42 -5.63 -5.68
CA SER A 30 -1.21 -6.32 -6.09
C SER A 30 -1.56 -7.64 -6.75
N GLU A 31 -0.78 -8.04 -7.75
CA GLU A 31 -0.88 -9.36 -8.39
C GLU A 31 -0.58 -10.50 -7.42
N LYS A 32 0.23 -10.23 -6.38
CA LYS A 32 0.57 -11.20 -5.33
C LYS A 32 0.01 -10.74 -3.99
N MET A 33 -0.74 -11.63 -3.33
CA MET A 33 -1.41 -11.32 -2.06
C MET A 33 -0.41 -11.02 -0.93
N VAL A 34 0.67 -11.80 -0.81
CA VAL A 34 1.66 -11.67 0.28
C VAL A 34 2.35 -10.31 0.29
N ILE A 35 2.82 -9.82 -0.86
CA ILE A 35 3.45 -8.50 -0.94
C ILE A 35 2.44 -7.37 -0.67
N GLY A 36 1.17 -7.56 -1.06
CA GLY A 36 0.11 -6.60 -0.78
C GLY A 36 -0.12 -6.42 0.72
N THR A 37 -0.20 -7.51 1.48
CA THR A 37 -0.39 -7.44 2.95
C THR A 37 0.83 -6.89 3.67
N MET A 38 2.05 -7.23 3.23
CA MET A 38 3.28 -6.65 3.78
C MET A 38 3.33 -5.13 3.59
N LEU A 39 3.03 -4.64 2.37
CA LEU A 39 3.03 -3.22 2.07
C LEU A 39 1.99 -2.44 2.87
N VAL A 40 0.81 -2.99 3.12
CA VAL A 40 -0.19 -2.35 3.99
C VAL A 40 0.40 -2.07 5.38
N LYS A 41 1.04 -3.09 5.99
CA LYS A 41 1.64 -2.96 7.31
C LYS A 41 2.75 -1.90 7.32
N ASP A 42 3.66 -1.97 6.37
CA ASP A 42 4.83 -1.08 6.31
C ASP A 42 4.40 0.39 6.10
N ILE A 43 3.43 0.64 5.23
CA ILE A 43 2.91 1.99 4.97
C ILE A 43 2.17 2.54 6.19
N VAL A 44 1.31 1.75 6.83
CA VAL A 44 0.61 2.18 8.05
C VAL A 44 1.60 2.51 9.15
N GLN A 45 2.64 1.69 9.34
CA GLN A 45 3.68 1.95 10.32
C GLN A 45 4.46 3.24 9.99
N ALA A 46 4.81 3.47 8.72
CA ALA A 46 5.53 4.66 8.29
C ALA A 46 4.70 5.95 8.45
N LEU A 47 3.38 5.88 8.25
CA LEU A 47 2.47 7.01 8.43
C LEU A 47 2.12 7.30 9.90
N ALA A 48 2.40 6.36 10.80
CA ALA A 48 2.15 6.49 12.25
C ALA A 48 3.38 6.98 13.04
N GLN A 49 4.53 7.19 12.38
CA GLN A 49 5.71 7.87 12.94
C GLN A 49 5.48 9.39 12.98
#